data_AF-A0A0A6CUV2-F1
#
_entry.id   AF-A0A0A6CUV2-F1
#
_cell.length_a   1.000
_cell.length_b   1.000
_cell.length_c   1.000
_cell.angle_alpha   90.00
_cell.angle_beta   90.00
_cell.angle_gamma   90.00
#
_symmetry.space_group_name_H-M   'P 1'
#
loop_
_entity.id
_entity.type
_entity.pdbx_description
1 polymer ?
#
loop_
_entity_poly.entity_id
_entity_poly.type
_entity_poly.pdbx_seq_one_letter_code
_entity_poly.pdbx_strand_id
1 'polypeptide(L)'
;MNAAEINAIGALLQSIRQPDERFVTVSLTAHAPGFDTFEGSISATVAADGDTATSEAVTLDCALNMARAKLRNLAAARAKAAAEAKGKAA
;
A
#
# COMPACT_ATOMS: atom_id res chain seq x y z
N MET A 1 -21.70 -4.35 -11.60
CA MET A 1 -20.43 -4.96 -12.02
C MET A 1 -20.70 -6.30 -12.67
N ASN A 2 -20.23 -6.52 -13.90
CA ASN A 2 -20.30 -7.79 -14.62
C ASN A 2 -18.94 -8.55 -14.54
N ALA A 3 -18.91 -9.79 -15.03
CA ALA A 3 -17.70 -10.64 -14.95
C ALA A 3 -16.51 -10.06 -15.74
N ALA A 4 -16.76 -9.37 -16.85
CA ALA A 4 -15.70 -8.74 -17.65
C ALA A 4 -15.05 -7.58 -16.88
N GLU A 5 -15.86 -6.77 -16.19
CA GLU A 5 -15.40 -5.68 -15.34
C GLU A 5 -14.58 -6.20 -14.15
N ILE A 6 -15.00 -7.30 -13.52
CA ILE A 6 -14.25 -7.96 -12.44
C ILE A 6 -12.90 -8.50 -12.94
N ASN A 7 -12.89 -9.17 -14.10
CA ASN A 7 -11.67 -9.70 -14.69
C ASN A 7 -10.69 -8.60 -15.12
N ALA A 8 -11.21 -7.47 -15.61
CA ALA A 8 -10.40 -6.30 -15.94
C ALA A 8 -9.74 -5.69 -14.68
N ILE A 9 -10.47 -5.64 -13.55
CA ILE A 9 -9.89 -5.27 -12.25
C ILE A 9 -8.81 -6.26 -11.85
N GLY A 10 -9.05 -7.57 -12.01
CA GLY A 10 -8.04 -8.60 -11.73
C GLY A 10 -6.75 -8.42 -12.53
N ALA A 11 -6.86 -8.16 -13.84
CA ALA A 11 -5.71 -7.90 -14.72
C ALA A 11 -4.97 -6.61 -14.33
N LEU A 12 -5.70 -5.55 -13.98
CA LEU A 12 -5.13 -4.29 -13.49
C LEU A 12 -4.38 -4.50 -12.16
N LEU A 13 -4.97 -5.23 -11.21
CA LEU A 13 -4.33 -5.53 -9.93
C LEU A 13 -3.05 -6.37 -10.10
N GLN A 14 -3.04 -7.27 -11.09
CA GLN A 14 -1.83 -8.00 -11.44
C GLN A 14 -0.76 -7.10 -12.08
N SER A 15 -1.14 -6.18 -12.96
CA SER A 15 -0.18 -5.30 -13.64
C SER A 15 0.50 -4.30 -12.72
N ILE A 16 -0.17 -3.90 -11.64
CA ILE A 16 0.37 -2.92 -10.69
C ILE A 16 1.22 -3.55 -9.58
N ARG A 17 1.22 -4.88 -9.42
CA ARG A 17 1.96 -5.59 -8.37
C ARG A 17 3.46 -5.58 -8.65
N GLN A 18 4.27 -5.28 -7.64
CA GLN A 18 5.74 -5.36 -7.72
C GLN A 18 6.23 -6.78 -7.37
N PRO A 19 7.38 -7.23 -7.92
CA PRO A 19 7.86 -8.62 -7.76
C PRO A 19 8.09 -9.06 -6.31
N ASP A 20 8.39 -8.11 -5.43
CA ASP A 20 8.66 -8.27 -4.00
C ASP A 20 7.37 -8.23 -3.13
N GLU A 21 6.22 -7.87 -3.70
CA GLU A 21 4.96 -7.82 -2.98
C GLU A 21 4.35 -9.22 -2.87
N ARG A 22 4.09 -9.71 -1.64
CA ARG A 22 3.47 -11.02 -1.40
C ARG A 22 1.99 -11.02 -1.77
N PHE A 23 1.28 -9.96 -1.41
CA PHE A 23 -0.09 -9.70 -1.85
C PHE A 23 -0.39 -8.21 -1.80
N VAL A 24 -1.29 -7.77 -2.67
CA VAL A 24 -1.86 -6.42 -2.67
C VAL A 24 -3.34 -6.57 -2.41
N THR A 25 -3.81 -6.06 -1.29
CA THR A 25 -5.23 -6.01 -0.96
C THR A 25 -5.71 -4.59 -1.21
N VAL A 26 -6.53 -4.41 -2.24
CA VAL A 26 -7.20 -3.14 -2.50
C VAL A 26 -8.60 -3.20 -1.90
N SER A 27 -8.87 -2.34 -0.93
CA SER A 27 -10.22 -2.14 -0.38
C SER A 27 -10.81 -0.86 -0.97
N LEU A 28 -11.69 -1.04 -1.95
CA LEU A 28 -12.44 0.07 -2.53
C LEU A 28 -13.62 0.38 -1.60
N THR A 29 -13.36 1.18 -0.56
CA THR A 29 -14.40 1.69 0.32
C THR A 29 -14.77 3.08 -0.16
N ALA A 30 -15.85 3.24 -0.93
CA ALA A 30 -16.39 4.57 -1.19
C ALA A 30 -16.93 5.12 0.15
N HIS A 31 -16.13 5.90 0.85
CA HIS A 31 -16.60 6.62 2.02
C HIS A 31 -17.62 7.66 1.53
N ALA A 32 -18.81 7.66 2.12
CA ALA A 32 -19.76 8.76 1.92
C ALA A 32 -19.03 10.07 2.26
N PRO A 33 -19.33 11.19 1.57
CA PRO A 33 -18.77 12.48 1.92
C PRO A 33 -18.92 12.72 3.43
N GLY A 34 -17.79 12.77 4.13
CA GLY A 34 -17.74 13.05 5.56
C GLY A 34 -17.50 14.55 5.79
N PHE A 35 -17.54 14.98 7.04
CA PHE A 35 -17.22 16.38 7.40
C PHE A 35 -15.81 16.80 6.91
N ASP A 36 -14.88 15.83 6.79
CA ASP A 36 -13.48 16.06 6.44
C ASP A 36 -13.07 15.56 5.05
N THR A 37 -13.96 14.91 4.27
CA THR A 37 -13.66 14.39 2.93
C THR A 37 -14.90 14.47 2.05
N PHE A 38 -14.97 15.48 1.18
CA PHE A 38 -16.11 15.74 0.29
C PHE A 38 -16.16 14.81 -0.94
N GLU A 39 -15.03 14.19 -1.28
CA GLU A 39 -14.89 13.19 -2.33
C GLU A 39 -14.52 11.87 -1.64
N GLY A 40 -15.24 10.78 -1.95
CA GLY A 40 -14.95 9.47 -1.35
C GLY A 40 -13.48 9.05 -1.55
N SER A 41 -12.94 8.27 -0.62
CA SER A 41 -11.54 7.81 -0.67
C SER A 41 -11.42 6.35 -1.10
N ILE A 42 -10.19 5.92 -1.36
CA ILE A 42 -9.80 4.54 -1.67
C ILE A 42 -8.73 4.13 -0.66
N SER A 43 -8.89 2.94 -0.08
CA SER A 43 -7.92 2.35 0.85
C SER A 43 -7.14 1.22 0.16
N ALA A 44 -5.81 1.28 0.21
CA ALA A 44 -4.94 0.25 -0.34
C ALA A 44 -4.01 -0.28 0.75
N THR A 45 -3.95 -1.61 0.86
CA THR A 45 -3.05 -2.33 1.76
C THR A 45 -2.05 -3.14 0.94
N VAL A 46 -0.76 -2.92 1.19
CA VAL A 46 0.34 -3.62 0.53
C VAL A 46 1.11 -4.44 1.56
N ALA A 47 1.44 -5.69 1.22
CA ALA A 47 2.28 -6.55 2.03
C ALA A 47 3.53 -6.98 1.26
N ALA A 48 4.71 -6.66 1.78
CA ALA A 48 6.01 -7.01 1.21
C ALA A 48 7.02 -7.31 2.32
N ASP A 49 7.93 -8.26 2.09
CA ASP A 49 9.05 -8.60 3.00
C ASP A 49 8.69 -8.81 4.48
N GLY A 50 7.51 -9.38 4.75
CA GLY A 50 7.01 -9.65 6.10
C GLY A 50 6.35 -8.45 6.79
N ASP A 51 6.23 -7.33 6.09
CA ASP A 51 5.57 -6.12 6.56
C ASP A 51 4.26 -5.85 5.82
N THR A 52 3.42 -5.04 6.44
CA THR A 52 2.15 -4.59 5.88
C THR A 52 1.98 -3.09 6.11
N ALA A 53 1.52 -2.36 5.10
CA ALA A 53 1.16 -0.96 5.22
C ALA A 53 -0.15 -0.66 4.50
N THR A 54 -0.98 0.17 5.13
CA THR A 54 -2.25 0.64 4.58
C THR A 54 -2.22 2.16 4.41
N SER A 55 -2.81 2.66 3.33
CA SER A 55 -2.93 4.08 3.03
C SER A 55 -4.25 4.38 2.33
N GLU A 56 -4.79 5.57 2.58
CA GLU A 56 -6.01 6.08 1.98
C GLU A 56 -5.71 7.32 1.15
N ALA A 57 -6.34 7.42 -0.02
CA ALA A 57 -6.24 8.59 -0.90
C ALA A 57 -7.46 8.68 -1.84
N VAL A 58 -7.63 9.81 -2.53
CA VAL A 58 -8.71 10.00 -3.52
C VAL A 58 -8.55 9.05 -4.72
N THR A 59 -7.31 8.70 -5.08
CA THR A 59 -7.01 7.78 -6.19
C THR A 59 -6.29 6.53 -5.71
N LEU A 60 -6.53 5.40 -6.39
CA LEU A 60 -5.87 4.12 -6.10
C LEU A 60 -4.34 4.22 -6.21
N ASP A 61 -3.83 4.94 -7.22
CA ASP A 61 -2.39 5.10 -7.42
C ASP A 61 -1.73 5.85 -6.26
N CYS A 62 -2.35 6.94 -5.77
CA CYS A 62 -1.85 7.63 -4.58
C CYS A 62 -1.85 6.70 -3.35
N ALA A 63 -2.94 5.98 -3.12
CA ALA A 63 -3.05 5.08 -1.97
C ALA A 63 -1.95 3.99 -2.01
N LEU A 64 -1.72 3.38 -3.18
CA LEU A 64 -0.66 2.38 -3.38
C LEU A 64 0.74 2.97 -3.18
N ASN A 65 1.04 4.11 -3.81
CA ASN A 65 2.35 4.75 -3.70
C ASN A 65 2.67 5.18 -2.27
N MET A 66 1.68 5.65 -1.52
CA MET A 66 1.82 5.95 -0.10
C MET A 66 2.04 4.71 0.76
N ALA A 67 1.28 3.63 0.53
CA ALA A 67 1.48 2.36 1.24
C ALA A 67 2.89 1.79 1.00
N ARG A 68 3.36 1.81 -0.25
CA ARG A 68 4.73 1.42 -0.62
C ARG A 68 5.78 2.31 0.03
N ALA A 69 5.57 3.63 0.05
CA ALA A 69 6.48 4.54 0.71
C ALA A 69 6.60 4.25 2.21
N LYS A 70 5.49 3.90 2.89
CA LYS A 70 5.53 3.46 4.29
C LYS A 70 6.38 2.19 4.47
N LEU A 71 6.24 1.19 3.59
CA LEU A 71 7.07 -0.02 3.62
C LEU A 71 8.56 0.30 3.42
N ARG A 72 8.90 1.12 2.42
CA ARG A 72 10.29 1.56 2.20
C ARG A 72 10.87 2.31 3.40
N ASN A 73 10.07 3.16 4.03
CA ASN A 73 10.48 3.89 5.23
C ASN A 73 10.70 2.96 6.43
N LEU A 74 9.85 1.94 6.61
CA LEU A 74 10.01 0.90 7.64
C LEU A 74 11.29 0.09 7.42
N ALA A 75 11.57 -0.32 6.18
CA ALA A 75 12.79 -1.03 5.82
C ALA A 75 14.03 -0.15 6.07
N ALA A 76 14.00 1.12 5.66
CA ALA A 76 15.08 2.07 5.89
C ALA A 76 15.33 2.33 7.39
N ALA A 77 14.26 2.45 8.19
CA ALA A 77 14.36 2.61 9.64
C ALA A 77 15.01 1.39 10.30
N ARG A 78 14.65 0.17 9.88
CA ARG A 78 15.29 -1.07 10.35
C ARG A 78 16.76 -1.16 9.96
N ALA A 79 17.09 -0.85 8.71
CA ALA A 79 18.48 -0.85 8.25
C ALA A 79 19.33 0.14 9.06
N LYS A 80 18.80 1.34 9.33
CA LYS A 80 19.43 2.35 10.18
C LYS A 80 19.62 1.85 11.61
N ALA A 81 18.58 1.28 12.23
CA ALA A 81 18.67 0.74 13.59
C ALA A 81 19.70 -0.41 13.70
N ALA A 82 19.77 -1.29 12.70
CA ALA A 82 20.76 -2.36 12.65
C ALA A 82 22.20 -1.84 12.50
N ALA A 83 22.41 -0.78 11.70
CA ALA A 83 23.72 -0.14 11.57
C ALA A 83 24.16 0.53 12.87
N GLU A 84 23.26 1.25 13.55
CA GLU A 84 23.53 1.86 14.86
C GLU A 84 23.82 0.82 15.94
N ALA A 85 23.12 -0.32 15.95
CA ALA A 85 23.37 -1.41 16.88
C ALA A 85 24.76 -2.05 16.69
N LYS A 86 25.19 -2.25 15.44
CA LYS A 86 26.53 -2.77 15.12
C LYS A 86 27.63 -1.78 15.50
N GLY A 87 27.41 -0.48 15.30
CA GLY A 87 28.37 0.56 15.67
C GLY A 87 28.54 0.76 17.19
N LYS A 88 27.55 0.36 18.00
CA LYS A 88 27.64 0.38 19.47
C LYS A 88 28.24 -0.89 20.09
N ALA A 89 28.37 -1.97 19.31
CA ALA A 89 28.90 -3.25 19.76
C ALA A 89 30.40 -3.44 19.42
N ALA A 90 31.03 -2.43 18.81
CA ALA A 90 32.46 -2.36 18.51
C ALA A 90 33.13 -1.31 19.41
#